data_AF-A0A3D1ZG25-F1
#
_entry.id   AF-A0A3D1ZG25-F1
#
_cell.length_a   1.000
_cell.length_b   1.000
_cell.length_c   1.000
_cell.angle_alpha   90.00
_cell.angle_beta   90.00
_cell.angle_gamma   90.00
#
_symmetry.space_group_name_H-M   'P 1'
#
loop_
_entity.id
_entity.type
_entity.pdbx_description
1 polymer ?
#
loop_
_entity_poly.entity_id
_entity_poly.type
_entity_poly.pdbx_seq_one_letter_code
_entity_poly.pdbx_strand_id
1 'polypeptide(L)' 'MSSRIENLRLQLSDHDIDGMFISMPENRRYLSGFTGSAGYLLISAFDAVLVTDFRYVEQGGQQA' A
#
# COMPACT_ATOMS: atom_id res chain seq x y z
N MET A 1 14.72 9.23 7.12
CA MET A 1 14.64 8.44 5.87
C MET A 1 13.19 8.47 5.44
N SER A 2 12.87 9.07 4.29
CA SER A 2 11.48 9.13 3.82
C SER A 2 10.99 7.75 3.40
N SER A 3 9.77 7.41 3.82
CA SER A 3 9.13 6.16 3.42
C SER A 3 8.87 6.15 1.90
N ARG A 4 8.85 4.98 1.27
CA ARG A 4 8.56 4.86 -0.18
C ARG A 4 7.21 5.49 -0.55
N ILE A 5 6.25 5.44 0.38
CA ILE A 5 4.93 6.03 0.24
C ILE A 5 4.99 7.56 0.27
N GLU A 6 5.83 8.19 1.10
CA GLU A 6 6.03 9.64 1.08
C GLU A 6 6.55 10.12 -0.27
N ASN A 7 7.55 9.44 -0.83
CA ASN A 7 8.08 9.79 -2.15
C ASN A 7 7.02 9.65 -3.24
N LEU A 8 6.19 8.61 -3.18
CA LEU A 8 5.07 8.43 -4.09
C LEU A 8 4.03 9.56 -3.94
N ARG A 9 3.70 9.95 -2.70
CA ARG A 9 2.73 11.03 -2.44
C ARG A 9 3.18 12.38 -2.99
N LEU A 10 4.47 12.70 -2.91
CA LEU A 10 5.01 13.90 -3.54
C LEU A 10 4.75 13.89 -5.05
N GLN A 11 5.03 12.77 -5.72
CA GLN A 11 4.79 12.61 -7.15
C GLN A 11 3.29 12.67 -7.50
N LEU A 12 2.41 12.08 -6.68
CA LEU A 12 0.97 12.18 -6.90
C LEU A 12 0.49 13.64 -6.81
N SER A 13 1.00 14.41 -5.85
CA SER A 13 0.70 15.83 -5.70
C SER A 13 1.23 16.67 -6.88
N ASP A 14 2.42 16.37 -7.39
CA ASP A 14 3.00 17.07 -8.55
C ASP A 14 2.19 16.85 -9.85
N HIS A 15 1.36 15.81 -9.88
CA HIS A 15 0.54 15.41 -11.03
C HIS A 15 -0.96 15.64 -10.85
N ASP A 16 -1.38 16.30 -9.77
CA ASP A 16 -2.81 16.48 -9.41
C ASP A 16 -3.59 15.14 -9.37
N ILE A 17 -2.96 14.09 -8.85
CA ILE A 17 -3.57 12.76 -8.70
C ILE A 17 -4.00 12.53 -7.25
N ASP A 18 -5.30 12.36 -7.02
CA ASP A 18 -5.87 12.18 -5.67
C ASP A 18 -5.46 10.85 -5.00
N GLY A 19 -5.19 9.83 -5.81
CA GLY A 19 -4.77 8.53 -5.32
C GLY A 19 -4.43 7.53 -6.41
N MET A 20 -3.81 6.43 -5.99
CA MET A 20 -3.31 5.37 -6.84
C MET A 20 -3.76 4.01 -6.33
N PHE A 21 -4.39 3.24 -7.22
CA PHE A 21 -4.77 1.86 -6.99
C PHE A 21 -3.68 0.91 -7.53
N ILE A 22 -3.12 0.09 -6.65
CA ILE A 22 -2.02 -0.84 -6.95
C ILE A 22 -2.54 -2.28 -6.87
N SER A 23 -2.66 -2.91 -8.04
CA SER A 23 -3.06 -4.32 -8.19
C SER A 23 -1.89 -5.28 -8.37
N MET A 24 -0.76 -4.79 -8.88
CA MET A 24 0.40 -5.61 -9.19
C MET A 24 1.12 -6.05 -7.90
N PRO A 25 1.34 -7.37 -7.66
CA PRO A 25 1.94 -7.88 -6.41
C PRO A 25 3.31 -7.30 -6.07
N GLU A 26 4.16 -7.11 -7.07
CA GLU A 26 5.52 -6.59 -6.92
C GLU A 26 5.49 -5.14 -6.42
N ASN A 27 4.62 -4.32 -7.00
CA ASN A 27 4.45 -2.91 -6.60
C ASN A 27 3.82 -2.79 -5.22
N ARG A 28 2.82 -3.63 -4.93
CA ARG A 28 2.21 -3.72 -3.59
C ARG A 28 3.28 -4.06 -2.56
N ARG A 29 4.07 -5.12 -2.78
CA ARG A 29 5.15 -5.53 -1.88
C ARG A 29 6.22 -4.46 -1.75
N TYR A 30 6.59 -3.79 -2.85
CA TYR A 30 7.56 -2.71 -2.82
C TYR A 30 7.09 -1.53 -1.95
N LEU A 31 5.82 -1.16 -2.03
CA LEU A 31 5.27 0.01 -1.34
C LEU A 31 4.86 -0.28 0.11
N SER A 32 4.25 -1.44 0.40
CA SER A 32 3.73 -1.76 1.74
C SER A 32 4.49 -2.84 2.50
N GLY A 33 5.43 -3.55 1.85
CA GLY A 33 6.08 -4.72 2.42
C GLY A 33 5.20 -5.98 2.49
N PHE A 34 3.91 -5.89 2.14
CA PHE A 34 2.99 -7.03 2.18
C PHE A 34 3.37 -8.11 1.16
N THR A 35 3.54 -9.34 1.63
CA THR A 35 3.99 -10.49 0.83
C THR A 35 2.88 -11.45 0.44
N GLY A 36 1.65 -11.24 0.94
CA GLY A 36 0.50 -12.05 0.57
C GLY A 36 0.15 -11.88 -0.91
N SER A 37 -0.35 -12.94 -1.54
CA SER A 37 -0.62 -12.99 -2.98
C SER A 37 -1.92 -12.28 -3.36
N ALA A 38 -2.95 -12.39 -2.52
CA ALA A 38 -4.28 -11.81 -2.74
C ALA A 38 -4.44 -10.50 -1.97
N GLY A 39 -4.27 -9.36 -2.64
CA GLY A 39 -4.57 -8.07 -2.06
C GLY A 39 -4.35 -6.90 -3.02
N TYR A 40 -4.89 -5.75 -2.65
CA TYR A 40 -4.75 -4.48 -3.35
C TYR A 40 -4.24 -3.44 -2.38
N LEU A 41 -3.54 -2.44 -2.89
CA LEU A 41 -3.09 -1.30 -2.10
C LEU A 41 -3.69 -0.03 -2.71
N LEU A 42 -4.39 0.75 -1.90
CA LEU A 42 -4.90 2.06 -2.27
C LEU A 42 -4.12 3.12 -1.51
N ILE A 43 -3.46 4.03 -2.23
CA ILE A 43 -2.70 5.13 -1.62
C ILE A 43 -3.36 6.43 -2.04
N SER A 44 -3.70 7.27 -1.07
CA SER A 44 -4.10 8.67 -1.27
C SER A 44 -3.07 9.60 -0.62
N ALA A 45 -3.32 10.91 -0.73
CA ALA A 45 -2.55 11.92 -0.01
C ALA A 45 -2.53 11.69 1.52
N PHE A 46 -3.61 11.11 2.06
CA PHE A 46 -3.82 10.99 3.50
C PHE A 46 -3.58 9.57 4.00
N ASP A 47 -4.06 8.57 3.26
CA ASP A 47 -4.10 7.18 3.71
C ASP A 47 -3.35 6.23 2.78
N ALA A 48 -2.99 5.07 3.32
CA ALA A 48 -2.52 3.92 2.56
C ALA A 48 -3.23 2.68 3.11
N VAL A 49 -4.16 2.12 2.34
CA VAL A 49 -5.06 1.06 2.75
C VAL A 49 -4.72 -0.22 2.01
N LEU A 50 -4.35 -1.27 2.74
CA LEU A 50 -4.20 -2.61 2.21
C LEU A 50 -5.54 -3.35 2.29
N VAL A 51 -6.08 -3.72 1.14
CA VAL A 51 -7.29 -4.55 1.03
C VAL A 51 -6.84 -5.98 0.74
N THR A 52 -7.12 -6.92 1.62
CA THR A 52 -6.68 -8.32 1.49
C THR A 52 -7.79 -9.27 1.91
N ASP A 53 -7.67 -10.54 1.53
CA ASP A 53 -8.59 -11.60 1.92
C ASP A 53 -8.43 -11.93 3.42
N PHE A 54 -9.54 -12.27 4.09
CA PHE A 54 -9.61 -12.49 5.54
C PHE A 54 -8.70 -13.62 6.05
N ARG A 55 -8.25 -14.53 5.17
CA ARG A 55 -7.24 -15.55 5.51
C ARG A 55 -5.93 -14.95 6.04
N TYR A 56 -5.68 -13.64 5.83
CA TYR A 56 -4.52 -12.92 6.36
C TYR A 56 -4.84 -11.94 7.49
N VAL A 57 -6.11 -11.75 7.86
CA VAL A 57 -6.49 -10.84 8.97
C VAL A 57 -6.07 -11.43 10.32
N GLU A 58 -6.06 -12.76 10.46
CA GLU A 58 -5.58 -13.42 11.69
C GLU A 58 -4.04 -13.37 11.86
N GLN A 59 -3.27 -13.18 10.78
CA GLN A 59 -1.80 -13.20 10.86
C GLN A 59 -1.19 -11.85 11.28
N GLY A 60 -1.96 -10.75 11.19
CA GLY A 60 -1.54 -9.40 11.60
C GLY A 60 -1.68 -9.11 13.10
N GLY A 61 -2.38 -9.96 13.86
CA GLY A 61 -2.59 -9.80 15.30
C GLY A 61 -1.53 -10.45 16.20
N GLN A 62 -0.58 -11.22 15.63
CA GLN A 62 0.40 -12.00 16.41
C GLN A 62 1.86 -11.57 16.25
N GLN A 63 2.14 -10.51 15.48
CA GLN A 63 3.49 -9.96 15.40
C GLN A 63 3.44 -8.52 15.92
N ALA A 64 3.92 -8.39 17.17
CA ALA A 64 4.01 -7.18 17.97
C ALA A 64 4.89 -6.10 17.34
#